data_AF-A0A7S1QQV6-F1
#
_entry.id   AF-A0A7S1QQV6-F1
#
_cell.length_a   1.000
_cell.length_b   1.000
_cell.length_c   1.000
_cell.angle_alpha   90.00
_cell.angle_beta   90.00
_cell.angle_gamma   90.00
#
_symmetry.space_group_name_H-M   'P 1'
#
loop_
_entity.id
_entity.type
_entity.pdbx_description
1 polymer ?
#
loop_
_entity_poly.entity_id
_entity_poly.type
_entity_poly.pdbx_seq_one_letter_code
_entity_poly.pdbx_strand_id
1 'polypeptide(L)'
;APRMDRSWSRQFGFHVRRLLQEFDFVRDLEPSVAHRVADTVHRASGDTGEVCFREGDTPEYLYIVIAGYVEVWKDLAQEDGAEPLEARYDEGTIEAQMQC
;
A
#
# COMPACT_ATOMS: atom_id res chain seq x y z
N ALA A 1 3.69 -12.24 -5.07
CA ALA A 1 4.25 -10.88 -5.00
C ALA A 1 3.81 -10.15 -6.26
N PRO A 2 3.15 -8.98 -6.12
CA PRO A 2 2.56 -8.25 -7.23
C PRO A 2 3.59 -7.84 -8.27
N ARG A 3 3.17 -7.78 -9.55
CA ARG A 3 4.04 -7.33 -10.64
C ARG A 3 4.30 -5.84 -10.52
N MET A 4 5.56 -5.48 -10.31
CA MET A 4 5.99 -4.08 -10.28
C MET A 4 6.30 -3.58 -11.69
N ASP A 5 5.66 -2.49 -12.08
CA ASP A 5 6.00 -1.76 -13.29
C ASP A 5 6.97 -0.62 -12.97
N ARG A 6 8.20 -0.75 -13.47
CA ARG A 6 9.27 0.24 -13.31
C ARG A 6 9.33 1.25 -14.47
N SER A 7 8.45 1.14 -15.47
CA SER A 7 8.38 2.06 -16.61
C SER A 7 7.68 3.37 -16.21
N TRP A 8 8.41 4.18 -15.44
CA TRP A 8 7.90 5.39 -14.82
C TRP A 8 7.79 6.54 -15.83
N SER A 9 6.57 7.08 -16.03
CA SER A 9 6.36 8.28 -16.85
C SER A 9 6.46 9.55 -15.99
N ARG A 10 7.18 10.57 -16.47
CA ARG A 10 7.38 11.85 -15.73
C ARG A 10 6.06 12.53 -15.32
N GLN A 11 4.97 12.30 -16.05
CA GLN A 11 3.64 12.82 -15.74
C GLN A 11 3.02 12.17 -14.49
N PHE A 12 3.33 10.91 -14.19
CA PHE A 12 2.79 10.22 -13.01
C PHE A 12 3.46 10.67 -11.72
N GLY A 13 4.76 11.00 -11.75
CA GLY A 13 5.51 11.48 -10.59
C GLY A 13 4.96 12.74 -9.93
N PHE A 14 4.46 13.68 -10.73
CA PHE A 14 3.84 14.90 -10.20
C PHE A 14 2.54 14.60 -9.45
N HIS A 15 1.73 13.68 -9.97
CA HIS A 15 0.47 13.27 -9.34
C HIS A 15 0.71 12.47 -8.07
N VAL A 16 1.68 11.54 -8.09
CA VAL A 16 2.09 10.78 -6.90
C VAL A 16 2.60 11.71 -5.80
N ARG A 17 3.42 12.72 -6.13
CA ARG A 17 3.89 13.68 -5.14
C ARG A 17 2.75 14.46 -4.48
N ARG A 18 1.74 14.87 -5.27
CA ARG A 18 0.56 15.55 -4.74
C ARG A 18 -0.26 14.62 -3.84
N LEU A 19 -0.50 13.39 -4.29
CA LEU A 19 -1.21 12.36 -3.53
C LEU A 19 -0.50 12.07 -2.19
N LEU A 20 0.82 11.89 -2.23
CA LEU A 20 1.64 11.66 -1.04
C LEU A 20 1.50 12.80 -0.01
N GLN A 21 1.37 14.06 -0.44
CA GLN A 21 1.18 15.20 0.47
C GLN A 21 -0.18 15.22 1.18
N GLU A 22 -1.16 14.43 0.74
CA GLU A 22 -2.45 14.31 1.41
C GLU A 22 -2.36 13.46 2.69
N PHE A 23 -1.28 12.69 2.85
CA PHE A 23 -1.08 11.83 4.01
C PHE A 23 -0.26 12.50 5.09
N ASP A 24 -0.79 12.51 6.31
CA ASP A 24 -0.19 13.17 7.47
C ASP A 24 1.27 12.72 7.70
N PHE A 25 1.55 11.42 7.62
CA PHE A 25 2.90 10.88 7.86
C PHE A 25 3.93 11.31 6.81
N VAL A 26 3.51 11.66 5.59
CA VAL A 26 4.42 12.17 4.55
C VAL A 26 4.53 13.68 4.65
N ARG A 27 3.44 14.37 4.99
CA ARG A 27 3.41 15.83 5.19
C ARG A 27 4.39 16.26 6.29
N ASP A 28 4.53 15.44 7.33
CA ASP A 28 5.42 15.73 8.46
C ASP A 28 6.89 15.37 8.19
N LEU A 29 7.22 14.82 7.00
CA LEU A 29 8.60 14.56 6.61
C LEU A 29 9.32 15.85 6.20
N GLU A 30 10.64 15.87 6.42
CA GLU A 30 11.49 16.92 5.88
C GLU A 30 11.31 17.02 4.35
N PRO A 31 11.23 18.23 3.75
CA PRO A 31 10.99 18.39 2.32
C PRO A 31 11.92 17.58 1.41
N SER A 32 13.18 17.40 1.80
CA SER A 32 14.16 16.61 1.05
C SER A 32 13.82 15.10 1.07
N VAL A 33 13.31 14.60 2.20
CA VAL A 33 12.85 13.22 2.38
C VAL A 33 11.57 12.99 1.61
N ALA A 34 10.59 13.90 1.72
CA ALA A 34 9.35 13.82 0.95
C ALA A 34 9.61 13.78 -0.57
N HIS A 35 10.61 14.55 -1.05
CA HIS A 35 11.02 14.51 -2.45
C HIS A 35 11.57 13.14 -2.85
N ARG A 36 12.47 12.58 -2.04
CA ARG A 36 13.05 11.25 -2.28
C ARG A 36 12.02 10.12 -2.25
N VAL A 37 11.04 10.20 -1.35
CA VAL A 37 9.96 9.21 -1.26
C VAL A 37 9.19 9.19 -2.58
N ALA A 38 8.79 10.36 -3.09
CA ALA A 38 8.06 10.47 -4.36
C ALA A 38 8.85 9.87 -5.55
N ASP A 39 10.18 10.00 -5.55
CA ASP A 39 11.04 9.46 -6.60
C ASP A 39 11.26 7.93 -6.49
N THR A 40 10.96 7.34 -5.32
CA THR A 40 11.15 5.90 -5.04
C THR A 40 9.85 5.10 -5.23
N VAL A 41 8.69 5.76 -5.35
CA VAL A 41 7.41 5.05 -5.52
C VAL A 41 7.34 4.34 -6.86
N HIS A 42 6.98 3.06 -6.81
CA HIS A 42 6.73 2.22 -7.97
C HIS A 42 5.24 1.85 -8.05
N ARG A 43 4.71 1.78 -9.27
CA ARG A 43 3.35 1.29 -9.48
C ARG A 43 3.37 -0.23 -9.45
N ALA A 44 2.51 -0.82 -8.64
CA ALA A 44 2.17 -2.23 -8.68
C ALA A 44 0.71 -2.37 -9.12
N SER A 45 0.42 -3.43 -9.86
CA SER A 45 -0.95 -3.83 -10.20
C SER A 45 -1.06 -5.33 -10.01
N GLY A 46 -2.22 -5.78 -9.56
CA GLY A 46 -2.56 -7.20 -9.46
C GLY A 46 -3.96 -7.47 -9.97
N ASP A 47 -4.21 -8.74 -10.25
CA ASP A 47 -5.54 -9.23 -10.62
C ASP A 47 -6.39 -9.53 -9.38
N THR A 48 -7.71 -9.61 -9.52
CA THR A 48 -8.60 -10.00 -8.41
C THR A 48 -8.19 -11.37 -7.84
N GLY A 49 -8.02 -11.43 -6.52
CA GLY A 49 -7.58 -12.63 -5.81
C GLY A 49 -6.05 -12.77 -5.71
N GLU A 50 -5.27 -11.84 -6.27
CA GLU A 50 -3.84 -11.82 -6.08
C GLU A 50 -3.46 -11.36 -4.66
N VAL A 51 -2.60 -12.12 -3.99
CA VAL A 51 -2.13 -11.82 -2.63
C VAL A 51 -0.96 -10.83 -2.68
N CYS A 52 -1.13 -9.68 -2.04
CA CYS A 52 -0.07 -8.67 -1.90
C CYS A 52 1.10 -9.19 -1.05
N PHE A 53 0.81 -9.64 0.17
CA PHE A 53 1.72 -10.28 1.12
C PHE A 53 0.93 -11.16 2.10
N ARG A 54 1.61 -12.04 2.84
CA ARG A 54 0.99 -12.86 3.90
C ARG A 54 1.42 -12.38 5.28
N GLU A 55 0.57 -12.65 6.27
CA GLU A 55 0.93 -12.50 7.67
C GLU A 55 2.21 -13.29 7.99
N GLY A 56 3.15 -12.66 8.69
CA GLY A 56 4.45 -13.23 9.04
C GLY A 56 5.51 -13.15 7.94
N ASP A 57 5.18 -12.71 6.72
CA ASP A 57 6.19 -12.40 5.71
C ASP A 57 7.07 -11.23 6.20
N THR A 58 8.36 -11.25 5.81
CA THR A 58 9.24 -10.11 6.09
C THR A 58 8.71 -8.88 5.34
N PRO A 59 8.50 -7.73 6.01
CA PRO A 59 7.96 -6.56 5.36
C PRO A 59 8.98 -5.98 4.36
N GLU A 60 8.67 -6.05 3.07
CA GLU A 60 9.52 -5.56 1.98
C GLU A 60 9.08 -4.20 1.43
N TYR A 61 7.78 -3.91 1.46
CA TYR A 61 7.21 -2.73 0.81
C TYR A 61 6.11 -2.09 1.64
N LEU A 62 5.92 -0.81 1.39
CA LEU A 62 4.74 -0.06 1.78
C LEU A 62 3.84 0.14 0.57
N TYR A 63 2.53 -0.11 0.74
CA TYR A 63 1.55 0.01 -0.33
C TYR A 63 0.59 1.18 -0.09
N ILE A 64 0.14 1.76 -1.20
CA ILE A 64 -0.90 2.80 -1.26
C ILE A 64 -1.91 2.32 -2.28
N VAL A 65 -3.18 2.22 -1.91
CA VAL A 65 -4.23 1.78 -2.83
C VAL A 65 -4.67 2.97 -3.68
N ILE A 66 -4.24 2.99 -4.94
CA ILE A 66 -4.53 4.09 -5.89
C ILE A 66 -5.82 3.85 -6.68
N ALA A 67 -6.25 2.59 -6.82
CA ALA A 67 -7.49 2.24 -7.51
C ALA A 67 -7.94 0.83 -7.11
N GLY A 68 -9.25 0.64 -6.97
CA GLY A 68 -9.84 -0.63 -6.53
C GLY A 68 -9.84 -0.77 -5.01
N TYR A 69 -9.76 -2.00 -4.52
CA TYR A 69 -9.73 -2.30 -3.10
C TYR A 69 -8.83 -3.50 -2.81
N VAL A 70 -8.34 -3.58 -1.59
CA VAL A 70 -7.70 -4.77 -1.02
C VAL A 70 -8.45 -5.20 0.22
N GLU A 71 -8.44 -6.50 0.47
CA GLU A 71 -9.02 -7.10 1.66
C GLU A 71 -7.87 -7.62 2.53
N VAL A 72 -8.02 -7.45 3.85
CA VAL A 72 -7.07 -7.96 4.84
C VAL A 72 -7.78 -9.01 5.66
N TRP A 73 -7.14 -10.16 5.75
CA TRP A 73 -7.63 -11.30 6.51
C TRP A 73 -6.60 -11.65 7.57
N LYS A 74 -7.10 -12.05 8.72
CA LYS A 74 -6.29 -12.56 9.81
C LYS A 74 -6.55 -14.04 9.98
N ASP A 75 -5.49 -14.82 10.12
CA ASP A 75 -5.65 -16.24 10.44
C ASP A 75 -6.02 -16.37 11.93
N LEU A 76 -7.32 -16.22 12.20
CA LEU A 76 -7.89 -16.47 13.50
C LEU A 76 -7.97 -17.99 13.66
N ALA A 77 -6.95 -18.58 14.30
CA ALA A 77 -6.93 -19.99 14.63
C ALA A 77 -8.22 -20.39 15.38
N GLN A 78 -9.18 -20.94 14.64
CA GLN A 78 -10.37 -21.68 15.10
C GLN A 78 -11.16 -21.02 16.24
N GLU A 79 -11.76 -19.86 15.97
CA GLU A 79 -13.05 -19.54 16.59
C GLU A 79 -14.15 -19.83 15.57
N ASP A 80 -14.88 -20.94 15.76
CA ASP A 80 -15.96 -21.39 14.89
C ASP A 80 -16.98 -20.27 14.64
N GLY A 81 -16.98 -19.72 13.42
CA GLY A 81 -18.02 -18.83 12.90
C GLY A 81 -17.64 -17.36 12.71
N ALA A 82 -16.39 -16.95 12.92
CA ALA A 82 -15.96 -15.59 12.59
C ALA A 82 -15.66 -15.43 11.08
N GLU A 83 -16.33 -14.48 10.43
CA GLU A 83 -15.98 -14.04 9.08
C GLU A 83 -14.56 -13.44 9.12
N PRO A 84 -13.57 -13.98 8.37
CA PRO A 84 -12.15 -13.71 8.57
C PRO A 84 -11.68 -12.34 8.03
N LEU A 85 -12.60 -11.48 7.59
CA LEU A 85 -12.26 -10.17 7.04
C LEU A 85 -11.98 -9.19 8.20
N GLU A 86 -10.72 -8.84 8.38
CA GLU A 86 -10.30 -7.85 9.38
C GLU A 86 -10.59 -6.44 8.90
N ALA A 87 -10.30 -6.15 7.62
CA ALA A 87 -10.55 -4.85 7.03
C ALA A 87 -10.65 -4.92 5.50
N ARG A 88 -11.29 -3.90 4.92
CA ARG A 88 -11.28 -3.61 3.49
C ARG A 88 -10.79 -2.18 3.28
N TYR A 89 -9.83 -2.01 2.39
CA TYR A 89 -9.24 -0.72 2.07
C TYR A 89 -9.53 -0.37 0.61
N ASP A 90 -10.32 0.68 0.40
CA ASP A 90 -10.60 1.23 -0.91
C ASP A 90 -9.56 2.31 -1.30
N GLU A 91 -9.71 2.82 -2.53
CA GLU A 91 -8.89 3.90 -3.10
C GLU A 91 -8.65 5.08 -2.14
N GLY A 92 -7.40 5.55 -2.12
CA GLY A 92 -6.97 6.67 -1.27
C GLY A 92 -6.64 6.27 0.17
N THR A 93 -6.79 4.98 0.53
CA THR A 93 -6.39 4.51 1.86
C THR A 93 -4.90 4.17 1.91
N ILE A 94 -4.21 4.71 2.91
CA ILE A 94 -2.89 4.23 3.33
C ILE A 94 -3.01 3.58 4.69
N GLU A 95 -2.72 2.29 4.74
CA GLU A 95 -2.21 1.69 5.96
C GLU A 95 -0.75 1.32 5.78
N ALA A 96 0.07 2.17 6.39
CA ALA A 96 1.50 2.05 6.49
C ALA A 96 1.90 1.68 7.91
N GLN A 97 1.25 0.71 8.53
CA GLN A 97 1.71 0.22 9.83
C GLN A 97 1.10 -1.14 10.15
N MET A 98 1.79 -2.20 9.74
CA MET A 98 1.83 -3.41 10.57
C MET A 98 3.28 -3.64 10.97
N GLN A 99 3.63 -3.11 12.13
CA GLN A 99 4.67 -3.73 12.93
C GLN A 99 4.11 -5.11 13.31
N CYS A 100 4.72 -6.16 12.74
CA CYS A 100 4.67 -7.49 13.34
C CYS A 100 5.28 -7.45 14.75
#